data_AF-A0AAI8ZLG4-F1
#
_entry.id   AF-A0AAI8ZLG4-F1
#
_cell.length_a   1.000
_cell.length_b   1.000
_cell.length_c   1.000
_cell.angle_alpha   90.00
_cell.angle_beta   90.00
_cell.angle_gamma   90.00
#
_symmetry.space_group_name_H-M   'P 1'
#
loop_
_entity.id
_entity.type
_entity.pdbx_description
1 polymer ?
#
loop_
_entity_poly.entity_id
_entity_poly.type
_entity_poly.pdbx_seq_one_letter_code
_entity_poly.pdbx_strand_id
1 'polypeptide(L)'
;MFAPFSLPSKPIQQVLLREATTAEALDFCDVLPEHEEALTTKFLNTIQDKATFTDCSKWTAEDRRLALFWYWIHTTEDTFTSLSYECPHCKETHTHEFDMRDLADGYKEIQGMASRDLSFGGRKLVVSPLNGEAMEELENMRLSLLTLTENSAAFERGKAEIRFKKLMHTLYLADDHEKSAYKRQATLNNWLRDLPETQFNQLQAQVDEALASMEHGLPSKITSDGKVMLRSPKHVCPTIKANENKEVTTELLLPFRDYYRIPRV
;
A
#
# COMPACT_ATOMS: atom_id res chain seq x y z
N MET A 1 25.93 2.13 -3.45
CA MET A 1 24.87 2.88 -4.16
C MET A 1 24.22 1.89 -5.11
N PHE A 2 22.90 1.74 -5.03
CA PHE A 2 22.18 0.72 -5.81
C PHE A 2 21.95 1.20 -7.24
N ALA A 3 21.55 0.29 -8.13
CA ALA A 3 21.11 0.70 -9.46
C ALA A 3 19.86 1.60 -9.34
N PRO A 4 19.75 2.67 -10.14
CA PRO A 4 18.56 3.52 -10.15
C PRO A 4 17.34 2.72 -10.60
N PHE A 5 16.17 3.12 -10.13
CA PHE A 5 14.88 2.56 -10.56
C PHE A 5 13.87 3.68 -10.80
N SER A 6 12.85 3.38 -11.62
CA SER A 6 11.75 4.30 -11.91
C SER A 6 10.65 4.17 -10.86
N LEU A 7 9.97 5.26 -10.51
CA LEU A 7 8.70 5.15 -9.78
C LEU A 7 7.64 4.53 -10.70
N PRO A 8 7.00 3.40 -10.35
CA PRO A 8 6.03 2.75 -11.22
C PRO A 8 4.79 3.62 -11.50
N SER A 9 4.41 4.51 -10.58
CA SER A 9 3.33 5.48 -10.80
C SER A 9 3.71 6.65 -11.73
N LYS A 10 5.02 6.86 -11.92
CA LYS A 10 5.59 7.94 -12.74
C LYS A 10 6.92 7.48 -13.35
N PRO A 11 6.90 6.64 -14.41
CA PRO A 11 8.11 5.96 -14.92
C PRO A 11 9.26 6.87 -15.38
N ILE A 12 8.97 8.14 -15.67
CA ILE A 12 9.97 9.15 -16.04
C ILE A 12 10.79 9.61 -14.82
N GLN A 13 10.25 9.48 -13.61
CA GLN A 13 10.93 9.83 -12.36
C GLN A 13 11.88 8.70 -11.95
N GLN A 14 13.17 8.96 -12.07
CA GLN A 14 14.20 8.08 -11.53
C GLN A 14 14.44 8.37 -10.05
N VAL A 15 14.70 7.32 -9.29
CA VAL A 15 15.09 7.34 -7.88
C VAL A 15 16.38 6.56 -7.72
N LEU A 16 17.32 7.17 -7.00
CA LEU A 16 18.57 6.53 -6.64
C LEU A 16 18.64 6.40 -5.13
N LEU A 17 18.85 5.17 -4.67
CA LEU A 17 19.02 4.85 -3.25
C LEU A 17 20.47 4.44 -2.97
N ARG A 18 20.92 4.75 -1.76
CA ARG A 18 22.16 4.22 -1.21
C ARG A 18 21.86 3.37 0.01
N GLU A 19 22.86 2.59 0.39
CA GLU A 19 22.85 1.90 1.66
C GLU A 19 22.83 2.92 2.82
N ALA A 20 22.19 2.52 3.92
CA ALA A 20 22.11 3.35 5.11
C ALA A 20 23.44 3.25 5.86
N THR A 21 23.91 4.36 6.41
CA THR A 21 25.07 4.35 7.30
C THR A 21 24.68 3.87 8.69
N THR A 22 25.65 3.43 9.50
CA THR A 22 25.40 3.04 10.90
C THR A 22 24.79 4.17 11.73
N ALA A 23 25.19 5.42 11.48
CA ALA A 23 24.62 6.58 12.16
C ALA A 23 23.12 6.73 11.86
N GLU A 24 22.73 6.58 10.60
CA GLU A 24 21.31 6.63 10.20
C GLU A 24 20.53 5.43 10.70
N ALA A 25 21.15 4.24 10.73
CA ALA A 25 20.52 3.05 11.31
C ALA A 25 20.16 3.24 12.79
N LEU A 26 21.03 3.92 13.56
CA LEU A 26 20.75 4.31 14.95
C LEU A 26 19.57 5.30 15.04
N ASP A 27 19.47 6.22 14.08
CA ASP A 27 18.35 7.18 14.02
C ASP A 27 17.01 6.48 13.70
N PHE A 28 16.99 5.26 13.19
CA PHE A 28 15.76 4.51 12.93
C PHE A 28 15.30 3.64 14.12
N CYS A 29 16.12 3.50 15.16
CA CYS A 29 15.84 2.63 16.30
C CYS A 29 14.78 3.17 17.27
N ASP A 30 14.49 4.47 17.23
CA ASP A 30 13.54 5.14 18.12
C ASP A 30 12.07 5.00 17.71
N VAL A 31 11.78 4.30 16.60
CA VAL A 31 10.42 4.18 16.05
C VAL A 31 9.74 2.89 16.49
N LEU A 32 8.51 2.99 17.00
CA LEU A 32 7.74 1.83 17.44
C LEU A 32 7.37 0.91 16.24
N PRO A 33 7.28 -0.42 16.46
CA PRO A 33 6.87 -1.40 15.44
C PRO A 33 5.58 -1.10 14.70
N GLU A 34 4.70 -0.35 15.31
CA GLU A 34 3.38 -0.06 14.78
C GLU A 34 3.33 1.22 13.93
N HIS A 35 4.42 2.02 13.90
CA HIS A 35 4.57 3.23 13.06
C HIS A 35 5.39 2.96 11.79
N GLU A 36 4.95 2.00 10.98
CA GLU A 36 5.68 1.52 9.78
C GLU A 36 5.69 2.56 8.65
N GLU A 37 4.57 3.26 8.43
CA GLU A 37 4.47 4.25 7.37
C GLU A 37 5.25 5.52 7.69
N ALA A 38 5.21 6.00 8.94
CA ALA A 38 6.03 7.14 9.36
C ALA A 38 7.53 6.82 9.30
N LEU A 39 7.91 5.60 9.74
CA LEU A 39 9.28 5.10 9.61
C LEU A 39 9.71 5.04 8.15
N THR A 40 8.85 4.56 7.25
CA THR A 40 9.17 4.52 5.81
C THR A 40 9.47 5.90 5.26
N THR A 41 8.69 6.93 5.63
CA THR A 41 8.94 8.29 5.15
C THR A 41 10.27 8.81 5.65
N LYS A 42 10.55 8.67 6.95
CA LYS A 42 11.84 9.04 7.55
C LYS A 42 12.99 8.34 6.83
N PHE A 43 12.87 7.03 6.63
CA PHE A 43 13.90 6.21 6.03
C PHE A 43 14.17 6.58 4.56
N LEU A 44 13.15 6.51 3.70
CA LEU A 44 13.31 6.74 2.26
C LEU A 44 13.78 8.18 1.98
N ASN A 45 13.31 9.18 2.72
CA ASN A 45 13.79 10.55 2.54
C ASN A 45 15.25 10.73 3.00
N THR A 46 15.75 9.91 3.92
CA THR A 46 17.15 9.95 4.38
C THR A 46 18.11 9.27 3.39
N ILE A 47 17.75 8.10 2.85
CA ILE A 47 18.67 7.28 2.05
C ILE A 47 18.65 7.58 0.54
N GLN A 48 17.73 8.43 0.09
CA GLN A 48 17.71 8.92 -1.28
C GLN A 48 18.96 9.74 -1.61
N ASP A 49 19.44 9.63 -2.84
CA ASP A 49 20.47 10.54 -3.35
C ASP A 49 19.89 11.95 -3.55
N LYS A 50 20.65 12.97 -3.11
CA LYS A 50 20.23 14.36 -3.15
C LYS A 50 19.93 14.87 -4.57
N ALA A 51 20.61 14.35 -5.60
CA ALA A 51 20.42 14.78 -6.98
C ALA A 51 19.07 14.29 -7.56
N THR A 52 18.53 13.19 -7.04
CA THR A 52 17.25 12.59 -7.48
C THR A 52 16.15 12.70 -6.43
N PHE A 53 16.38 13.46 -5.36
CA PHE A 53 15.48 13.52 -4.22
C PHE A 53 14.09 13.98 -4.62
N THR A 54 13.09 13.20 -4.21
CA THR A 54 11.70 13.64 -4.18
C THR A 54 11.08 13.15 -2.88
N ASP A 55 10.20 13.96 -2.30
CA ASP A 55 9.57 13.61 -1.01
C ASP A 55 8.67 12.37 -1.17
N CYS A 56 9.06 11.28 -0.52
CA CYS A 56 8.35 10.01 -0.64
C CYS A 56 6.98 10.00 0.06
N SER A 57 6.68 11.01 0.90
CA SER A 57 5.32 11.21 1.45
C SER A 57 4.30 11.46 0.32
N LYS A 58 4.76 11.94 -0.84
CA LYS A 58 3.93 12.24 -2.02
C LYS A 58 3.88 11.10 -3.04
N TRP A 59 4.71 10.06 -2.86
CA TRP A 59 4.68 8.88 -3.73
C TRP A 59 3.45 8.03 -3.41
N THR A 60 3.03 7.19 -4.36
CA THR A 60 1.97 6.21 -4.09
C THR A 60 2.44 5.20 -3.05
N ALA A 61 1.50 4.56 -2.37
CA ALA A 61 1.81 3.51 -1.40
C ALA A 61 2.62 2.38 -2.03
N GLU A 62 2.29 2.01 -3.27
CA GLU A 62 2.96 0.99 -4.07
C GLU A 62 4.40 1.39 -4.46
N ASP A 63 4.63 2.65 -4.84
CA ASP A 63 5.97 3.18 -5.13
C ASP A 63 6.87 3.09 -3.88
N ARG A 64 6.34 3.45 -2.70
CA ARG A 64 7.07 3.37 -1.42
C ARG A 64 7.42 1.94 -1.07
N ARG A 65 6.48 1.00 -1.25
CA ARG A 65 6.72 -0.43 -1.01
C ARG A 65 7.77 -0.98 -1.97
N LEU A 66 7.72 -0.62 -3.25
CA LEU A 66 8.77 -1.01 -4.20
C LEU A 66 10.13 -0.47 -3.76
N ALA A 67 10.22 0.80 -3.37
CA ALA A 67 11.48 1.42 -2.96
C ALA A 67 12.10 0.70 -1.74
N LEU A 68 11.30 0.36 -0.73
CA LEU A 68 11.78 -0.44 0.41
C LEU A 68 12.14 -1.87 0.02
N PHE A 69 11.33 -2.50 -0.83
CA PHE A 69 11.65 -3.84 -1.33
C PHE A 69 12.98 -3.84 -2.08
N TRP A 70 13.17 -2.86 -2.98
CA TRP A 70 14.40 -2.66 -3.73
C TRP A 70 15.60 -2.45 -2.82
N TYR A 71 15.47 -1.63 -1.78
CA TYR A 71 16.50 -1.49 -0.76
C TYR A 71 16.82 -2.84 -0.12
N TRP A 72 15.81 -3.52 0.42
CA TRP A 72 15.98 -4.72 1.22
C TRP A 72 16.63 -5.88 0.42
N ILE A 73 16.21 -6.12 -0.83
CA ILE A 73 16.81 -7.18 -1.65
C ILE A 73 18.30 -6.93 -1.97
N HIS A 74 18.76 -5.67 -1.90
CA HIS A 74 20.16 -5.31 -2.16
C HIS A 74 21.03 -5.30 -0.90
N THR A 75 20.42 -5.34 0.29
CA THR A 75 21.14 -5.27 1.58
C THR A 75 20.98 -6.51 2.44
N THR A 76 20.17 -7.48 2.02
CA THR A 76 19.93 -8.72 2.77
C THR A 76 20.66 -9.91 2.12
N GLU A 77 21.13 -10.85 2.94
CA GLU A 77 21.74 -12.09 2.46
C GLU A 77 20.70 -13.16 2.13
N ASP A 78 19.64 -13.24 2.94
CA ASP A 78 18.55 -14.22 2.78
C ASP A 78 17.25 -13.51 2.37
N THR A 79 16.77 -13.88 1.19
CA THR A 79 15.57 -13.32 0.57
C THR A 79 14.38 -14.29 0.61
N PHE A 80 14.55 -15.49 1.17
CA PHE A 80 13.48 -16.47 1.25
C PHE A 80 12.47 -16.12 2.34
N THR A 81 11.21 -16.46 2.07
CA THR A 81 10.14 -16.37 3.07
C THR A 81 9.30 -17.63 3.04
N SER A 82 8.77 -18.00 4.21
CA SER A 82 7.95 -19.20 4.39
C SER A 82 6.63 -18.81 5.03
N LEU A 83 5.53 -19.19 4.39
CA LEU A 83 4.17 -18.87 4.82
C LEU A 83 3.36 -20.14 5.00
N SER A 84 2.89 -20.37 6.22
CA SER A 84 1.91 -21.42 6.51
C SER A 84 0.49 -20.89 6.32
N TYR A 85 -0.34 -21.63 5.59
CA TYR A 85 -1.72 -21.22 5.27
C TYR A 85 -2.65 -22.45 5.19
N GLU A 86 -3.95 -22.23 5.45
CA GLU A 86 -4.98 -23.21 5.15
C GLU A 86 -5.37 -23.10 3.67
N CYS A 87 -5.19 -24.19 2.93
CA CYS A 87 -5.42 -24.19 1.49
C CYS A 87 -6.92 -24.08 1.17
N PRO A 88 -7.36 -23.11 0.35
CA PRO A 88 -8.77 -22.95 0.03
C PRO A 88 -9.34 -24.12 -0.77
N HIS A 89 -8.48 -24.88 -1.46
CA HIS A 89 -8.86 -25.98 -2.35
C HIS A 89 -9.02 -27.33 -1.64
N CYS A 90 -8.02 -27.75 -0.85
CA CYS A 90 -8.05 -29.04 -0.15
C CYS A 90 -8.37 -28.95 1.35
N LYS A 91 -8.42 -27.75 1.93
CA LYS A 91 -8.64 -27.49 3.37
C LYS A 91 -7.57 -28.02 4.32
N GLU A 92 -6.41 -28.41 3.79
CA GLU A 92 -5.25 -28.80 4.59
C GLU A 92 -4.29 -27.61 4.79
N THR A 93 -3.50 -27.66 5.86
CA THR A 93 -2.43 -26.68 6.08
C THR A 93 -1.24 -27.00 5.19
N HIS A 94 -0.76 -26.00 4.46
CA HIS A 94 0.44 -26.08 3.65
C HIS A 94 1.42 -24.99 4.03
N THR A 95 2.70 -25.23 3.76
CA THR A 95 3.75 -24.23 3.84
C THR A 95 4.22 -23.91 2.43
N HIS A 96 4.18 -22.63 2.07
CA HIS A 96 4.72 -22.13 0.81
C HIS A 96 5.98 -21.33 1.10
N GLU A 97 7.12 -21.87 0.64
CA GLU A 97 8.40 -21.18 0.64
C GLU A 97 8.69 -20.65 -0.76
N PHE A 98 9.13 -19.40 -0.84
CA PHE A 98 9.51 -18.76 -2.09
C PHE A 98 10.56 -17.68 -1.86
N ASP A 99 11.27 -17.34 -2.92
CA ASP A 99 12.21 -16.23 -2.92
C ASP A 99 11.43 -14.93 -3.13
N MET A 100 11.61 -13.96 -2.24
CA MET A 100 10.93 -12.66 -2.37
C MET A 100 11.30 -11.95 -3.68
N ARG A 101 12.44 -12.24 -4.30
CA ARG A 101 12.84 -11.72 -5.61
C ARG A 101 11.90 -12.16 -6.73
N ASP A 102 11.21 -13.28 -6.59
CA ASP A 102 10.22 -13.78 -7.57
C ASP A 102 9.02 -12.83 -7.70
N LEU A 103 8.79 -11.95 -6.72
CA LEU A 103 7.77 -10.90 -6.82
C LEU A 103 8.06 -9.88 -7.94
N ALA A 104 9.33 -9.76 -8.35
CA ALA A 104 9.73 -8.88 -9.45
C ALA A 104 9.12 -9.31 -10.79
N ASP A 105 8.80 -10.59 -10.98
CA ASP A 105 8.16 -11.09 -12.21
C ASP A 105 6.76 -10.51 -12.41
N GLY A 106 6.09 -10.14 -11.32
CA GLY A 106 4.77 -9.50 -11.35
C GLY A 106 4.82 -7.97 -11.35
N TYR A 107 6.00 -7.37 -11.45
CA TYR A 107 6.18 -5.92 -11.51
C TYR A 107 5.45 -5.31 -12.71
N LYS A 108 4.79 -4.18 -12.50
CA LYS A 108 4.15 -3.40 -13.56
C LYS A 108 4.37 -1.91 -13.38
N GLU A 109 4.66 -1.23 -14.48
CA GLU A 109 4.56 0.23 -14.56
C GLU A 109 3.15 0.65 -14.94
N ILE A 110 2.69 1.76 -14.35
CA ILE A 110 1.39 2.32 -14.72
C ILE A 110 1.43 2.82 -16.16
N GLN A 111 0.34 2.63 -16.88
CA GLN A 111 0.13 3.27 -18.18
C GLN A 111 -0.59 4.60 -17.98
N GLY A 112 0.04 5.70 -18.41
CA GLY A 112 -0.49 7.06 -18.29
C GLY A 112 -0.25 7.67 -16.91
N MET A 113 -1.14 8.58 -16.49
CA MET A 113 -1.07 9.20 -15.16
C MET A 113 -1.60 8.26 -14.08
N ALA A 114 -1.09 8.37 -12.87
CA ALA A 114 -1.66 7.76 -11.66
C ALA A 114 -2.90 8.51 -11.17
N SER A 115 -3.81 8.80 -12.10
CA SER A 115 -5.14 9.35 -11.83
C SER A 115 -6.15 8.99 -12.91
N ARG A 116 -7.44 8.96 -12.55
CA ARG A 116 -8.57 8.77 -13.48
C ARG A 116 -9.64 9.81 -13.21
N ASP A 117 -10.18 10.41 -14.26
CA ASP A 117 -11.35 11.27 -14.14
C ASP A 117 -12.61 10.42 -13.92
N LEU A 118 -13.48 10.87 -13.02
CA LEU A 118 -14.75 10.23 -12.70
C LEU A 118 -15.84 11.30 -12.58
N SER A 119 -17.03 11.04 -13.13
CA SER A 119 -18.19 11.92 -12.93
C SER A 119 -19.25 11.19 -12.13
N PHE A 120 -19.64 11.73 -10.98
CA PHE A 120 -20.58 11.08 -10.06
C PHE A 120 -21.45 12.12 -9.36
N GLY A 121 -22.76 11.90 -9.30
CA GLY A 121 -23.68 12.79 -8.58
C GLY A 121 -23.63 14.26 -9.03
N GLY A 122 -23.35 14.52 -10.31
CA GLY A 122 -23.18 15.87 -10.86
C GLY A 122 -21.86 16.57 -10.51
N ARG A 123 -20.93 15.87 -9.81
CA ARG A 123 -19.59 16.36 -9.52
C ARG A 123 -18.56 15.76 -10.46
N LYS A 124 -17.49 16.51 -10.72
CA LYS A 124 -16.29 16.01 -11.39
C LYS A 124 -15.24 15.65 -10.35
N LEU A 125 -14.84 14.39 -10.36
CA LEU A 125 -13.89 13.79 -9.44
C LEU A 125 -12.61 13.38 -10.20
N VAL A 126 -11.50 13.36 -9.48
CA VAL A 126 -10.28 12.66 -9.87
C VAL A 126 -10.03 11.58 -8.83
N VAL A 127 -9.84 10.35 -9.30
CA VAL A 127 -9.44 9.20 -8.50
C VAL A 127 -7.93 9.05 -8.61
N SER A 128 -7.24 8.91 -7.48
CA SER A 128 -5.79 8.65 -7.43
C SER A 128 -5.46 7.57 -6.39
N PRO A 129 -4.37 6.80 -6.56
CA PRO A 129 -3.88 5.89 -5.52
C PRO A 129 -3.57 6.63 -4.21
N LEU A 130 -3.60 5.91 -3.09
CA LEU A 130 -3.17 6.45 -1.80
C LEU A 130 -1.69 6.82 -1.87
N ASN A 131 -1.34 7.98 -1.33
CA ASN A 131 0.04 8.41 -1.19
C ASN A 131 0.57 8.15 0.23
N GLY A 132 1.85 8.43 0.45
CA GLY A 132 2.49 8.21 1.75
C GLY A 132 1.84 8.94 2.92
N GLU A 133 1.43 10.20 2.74
CA GLU A 133 0.71 10.96 3.77
C GLU A 133 -0.64 10.32 4.14
N ALA A 134 -1.41 9.86 3.15
CA ALA A 134 -2.66 9.17 3.39
C ALA A 134 -2.43 7.84 4.13
N MET A 135 -1.37 7.11 3.78
CA MET A 135 -1.02 5.85 4.46
C MET A 135 -0.64 6.08 5.92
N GLU A 136 0.09 7.15 6.23
CA GLU A 136 0.41 7.56 7.60
C GLU A 136 -0.83 8.00 8.41
N GLU A 137 -1.76 8.76 7.80
CA GLU A 137 -3.02 9.11 8.46
C GLU A 137 -3.83 7.84 8.80
N LEU A 138 -3.97 6.92 7.85
CA LEU A 138 -4.66 5.64 8.06
C LEU A 138 -3.96 4.77 9.11
N GLU A 139 -2.63 4.77 9.17
CA GLU A 139 -1.86 4.10 10.22
C GLU A 139 -2.20 4.68 11.60
N ASN A 140 -2.12 5.99 11.78
CA ASN A 140 -2.43 6.63 13.05
C ASN A 140 -3.88 6.36 13.52
N MET A 141 -4.82 6.28 12.58
CA MET A 141 -6.19 5.86 12.89
C MET A 141 -6.27 4.40 13.36
N ARG A 142 -5.52 3.48 12.73
CA ARG A 142 -5.42 2.08 13.17
C ARG A 142 -4.79 1.96 14.56
N LEU A 143 -3.74 2.74 14.85
CA LEU A 143 -3.11 2.76 16.17
C LEU A 143 -4.07 3.26 17.24
N SER A 144 -4.87 4.27 16.92
CA SER A 144 -5.91 4.78 17.81
C SER A 144 -6.94 3.69 18.14
N LEU A 145 -7.27 2.80 17.19
CA LEU A 145 -8.17 1.67 17.45
C LEU A 145 -7.61 0.66 18.46
N LEU A 146 -6.28 0.49 18.54
CA LEU A 146 -5.66 -0.43 19.50
C LEU A 146 -5.87 -0.02 20.96
N THR A 147 -6.19 1.27 21.20
CA THR A 147 -6.53 1.78 22.53
C THR A 147 -7.96 1.45 22.96
N LEU A 148 -8.80 1.00 22.03
CA LEU A 148 -10.20 0.68 22.26
C LEU A 148 -10.39 -0.81 22.53
N THR A 149 -11.44 -1.14 23.27
CA THR A 149 -11.85 -2.54 23.44
C THR A 149 -12.32 -3.11 22.11
N GLU A 150 -11.71 -4.24 21.71
CA GLU A 150 -12.05 -4.96 20.49
C GLU A 150 -13.55 -5.30 20.45
N ASN A 151 -14.17 -5.17 19.28
CA ASN A 151 -15.61 -5.39 19.03
C ASN A 151 -16.57 -4.46 19.79
N SER A 152 -16.07 -3.40 20.46
CA SER A 152 -16.94 -2.36 21.00
C SER A 152 -17.57 -1.50 19.90
N ALA A 153 -18.68 -0.82 20.19
CA ALA A 153 -19.32 0.09 19.23
C ALA A 153 -18.37 1.21 18.76
N ALA A 154 -17.47 1.68 19.63
CA ALA A 154 -16.45 2.66 19.28
C ALA A 154 -15.40 2.07 18.32
N PHE A 155 -14.97 0.83 18.56
CA PHE A 155 -14.05 0.12 17.67
C PHE A 155 -14.65 -0.12 16.28
N GLU A 156 -15.90 -0.60 16.21
CA GLU A 156 -16.60 -0.81 14.93
C GLU A 156 -16.79 0.50 14.15
N ARG A 157 -17.16 1.59 14.84
CA ARG A 157 -17.26 2.92 14.24
C ARG A 157 -15.92 3.40 13.71
N GLY A 158 -14.83 3.22 14.46
CA GLY A 158 -13.51 3.62 14.01
C GLY A 158 -13.03 2.81 12.79
N LYS A 159 -13.33 1.50 12.70
CA LYS A 159 -13.08 0.73 11.47
C LYS A 159 -13.85 1.27 10.26
N ALA A 160 -15.10 1.68 10.47
CA ALA A 160 -15.91 2.30 9.41
C ALA A 160 -15.33 3.66 8.99
N GLU A 161 -14.88 4.47 9.93
CA GLU A 161 -14.23 5.76 9.66
C GLU A 161 -12.91 5.58 8.89
N ILE A 162 -12.11 4.55 9.20
CA ILE A 162 -10.90 4.20 8.40
C ILE A 162 -11.28 3.90 6.95
N ARG A 163 -12.32 3.09 6.72
CA ARG A 163 -12.80 2.78 5.35
C ARG A 163 -13.27 4.04 4.62
N PHE A 164 -14.00 4.91 5.31
CA PHE A 164 -14.47 6.18 4.78
C PHE A 164 -13.29 7.11 4.41
N LYS A 165 -12.33 7.27 5.32
CA LYS A 165 -11.13 8.08 5.11
C LYS A 165 -10.27 7.56 3.98
N LYS A 166 -10.12 6.24 3.86
CA LYS A 166 -9.42 5.61 2.74
C LYS A 166 -10.03 6.05 1.40
N LEU A 167 -11.36 5.95 1.25
CA LEU A 167 -12.04 6.41 0.04
C LEU A 167 -11.82 7.91 -0.19
N MET A 168 -11.97 8.72 0.86
CA MET A 168 -11.77 10.16 0.77
C MET A 168 -10.35 10.54 0.30
N HIS A 169 -9.30 9.83 0.75
CA HIS A 169 -7.92 10.08 0.32
C HIS A 169 -7.66 9.70 -1.14
N THR A 170 -8.47 8.80 -1.72
CA THR A 170 -8.36 8.45 -3.14
C THR A 170 -9.11 9.42 -4.06
N LEU A 171 -9.81 10.41 -3.51
CA LEU A 171 -10.70 11.30 -4.25
C LEU A 171 -10.26 12.76 -4.16
N TYR A 172 -10.44 13.46 -5.28
CA TYR A 172 -10.30 14.91 -5.37
C TYR A 172 -11.46 15.49 -6.18
N LEU A 173 -12.02 16.63 -5.77
CA LEU A 173 -13.05 17.34 -6.52
C LEU A 173 -12.41 18.26 -7.56
N ALA A 174 -12.47 17.87 -8.84
CA ALA A 174 -11.90 18.62 -9.96
C ALA A 174 -12.61 19.97 -10.19
N ASP A 175 -13.88 20.03 -9.81
CA ASP A 175 -14.73 21.21 -9.91
C ASP A 175 -14.69 22.11 -8.66
N ASP A 176 -13.91 21.75 -7.63
CA ASP A 176 -13.71 22.57 -6.45
C ASP A 176 -12.54 23.54 -6.64
N HIS A 177 -12.86 24.83 -6.71
CA HIS A 177 -11.92 25.93 -6.92
C HIS A 177 -11.53 26.65 -5.62
N GLU A 178 -11.88 26.10 -4.44
CA GLU A 178 -11.45 26.65 -3.16
C GLU A 178 -9.92 26.64 -3.04
N LYS A 179 -9.37 27.76 -2.56
CA LYS A 179 -7.91 27.97 -2.48
C LYS A 179 -7.29 27.21 -1.32
N SER A 180 -8.04 27.04 -0.23
CA SER A 180 -7.57 26.34 0.97
C SER A 180 -7.71 24.82 0.80
N ALA A 181 -6.59 24.10 0.89
CA ALA A 181 -6.58 22.63 0.86
C ALA A 181 -7.47 22.02 1.96
N TYR A 182 -7.42 22.58 3.17
CA TYR A 182 -8.26 22.17 4.30
C TYR A 182 -9.75 22.30 3.98
N LYS A 183 -10.16 23.43 3.39
CA LYS A 183 -11.58 23.65 3.04
C LYS A 183 -12.03 22.76 1.88
N ARG A 184 -11.17 22.46 0.90
CA ARG A 184 -11.47 21.47 -0.15
C ARG A 184 -11.70 20.08 0.43
N GLN A 185 -10.83 19.65 1.35
CA GLN A 185 -10.99 18.37 2.03
C GLN A 185 -12.28 18.32 2.87
N ALA A 186 -12.62 19.42 3.55
CA ALA A 186 -13.89 19.53 4.27
C ALA A 186 -15.11 19.45 3.34
N THR A 187 -15.03 20.09 2.16
CA THR A 187 -16.08 20.05 1.13
C THR A 187 -16.30 18.63 0.62
N LEU A 188 -15.22 17.91 0.29
CA LEU A 188 -15.28 16.51 -0.10
C LEU A 188 -15.85 15.62 1.02
N ASN A 189 -15.37 15.79 2.26
CA ASN A 189 -15.87 15.04 3.41
C ASN A 189 -17.37 15.24 3.62
N ASN A 190 -17.85 16.48 3.56
CA ASN A 190 -19.27 16.78 3.77
C ASN A 190 -20.11 16.19 2.64
N TRP A 191 -19.69 16.39 1.39
CA TRP A 191 -20.38 15.82 0.23
C TRP A 191 -20.47 14.29 0.31
N LEU A 192 -19.38 13.60 0.66
CA LEU A 192 -19.39 12.14 0.82
C LEU A 192 -20.32 11.67 1.95
N ARG A 193 -20.42 12.43 3.05
CA ARG A 193 -21.31 12.11 4.19
C ARG A 193 -22.78 12.37 3.89
N ASP A 194 -23.08 13.29 2.98
CA ASP A 194 -24.44 13.63 2.55
C ASP A 194 -24.98 12.67 1.47
N LEU A 195 -24.12 11.84 0.87
CA LEU A 195 -24.56 10.84 -0.11
C LEU A 195 -25.45 9.77 0.55
N PRO A 196 -26.59 9.39 -0.09
CA PRO A 196 -27.34 8.21 0.31
C PRO A 196 -26.46 6.95 0.25
N GLU A 197 -26.68 6.00 1.16
CA GLU A 197 -25.89 4.76 1.26
C GLU A 197 -25.75 4.02 -0.08
N THR A 198 -26.84 3.92 -0.85
CA THR A 198 -26.84 3.28 -2.17
C THR A 198 -25.92 4.00 -3.15
N GLN A 199 -25.88 5.33 -3.12
CA GLN A 199 -24.99 6.13 -3.97
C GLN A 199 -23.54 6.05 -3.48
N PHE A 200 -23.32 6.05 -2.17
CA PHE A 200 -21.98 5.88 -1.60
C PHE A 200 -21.35 4.55 -2.02
N ASN A 201 -22.11 3.44 -1.94
CA ASN A 201 -21.63 2.12 -2.37
C ASN A 201 -21.38 2.06 -3.89
N GLN A 202 -22.21 2.74 -4.69
CA GLN A 202 -21.98 2.86 -6.15
C GLN A 202 -20.69 3.64 -6.46
N LEU A 203 -20.46 4.75 -5.77
CA LEU A 203 -19.23 5.53 -5.91
C LEU A 203 -18.01 4.68 -5.52
N GLN A 204 -18.08 3.97 -4.39
CA GLN A 204 -17.00 3.09 -3.94
C GLN A 204 -16.65 2.04 -5.00
N ALA A 205 -17.64 1.39 -5.61
CA ALA A 205 -17.41 0.41 -6.67
C ALA A 205 -16.71 1.02 -7.91
N GLN A 206 -17.12 2.22 -8.33
CA GLN A 206 -16.49 2.93 -9.45
C GLN A 206 -15.06 3.37 -9.13
N VAL A 207 -14.81 3.80 -7.89
CA VAL A 207 -13.45 4.13 -7.42
C VAL A 207 -12.57 2.89 -7.39
N ASP A 208 -13.07 1.77 -6.88
CA ASP A 208 -12.33 0.50 -6.83
C ASP A 208 -11.96 0.03 -8.26
N GLU A 209 -12.87 0.16 -9.23
CA GLU A 209 -12.60 -0.13 -10.64
C GLU A 209 -11.53 0.81 -11.23
N ALA A 210 -11.62 2.11 -10.94
CA ALA A 210 -10.64 3.10 -11.39
C ALA A 210 -9.24 2.81 -10.79
N LEU A 211 -9.16 2.47 -9.51
CA LEU A 211 -7.92 2.08 -8.84
C LEU A 211 -7.34 0.79 -9.42
N ALA A 212 -8.18 -0.21 -9.70
CA ALA A 212 -7.74 -1.46 -10.33
C ALA A 212 -7.13 -1.22 -11.73
N SER A 213 -7.64 -0.24 -12.49
CA SER A 213 -7.07 0.17 -13.79
C SER A 213 -5.71 0.89 -13.68
N MET A 214 -5.30 1.22 -12.45
CA MET A 214 -4.06 1.91 -12.11
C MET A 214 -3.09 1.01 -11.34
N GLU A 215 -3.30 -0.31 -11.28
CA GLU A 215 -2.39 -1.25 -10.62
C GLU A 215 -0.94 -1.07 -11.14
N HIS A 216 0.01 -0.89 -10.22
CA HIS A 216 1.43 -0.65 -10.51
C HIS A 216 2.32 -1.12 -9.35
N GLY A 217 3.63 -1.17 -9.59
CA GLY A 217 4.62 -1.63 -8.64
C GLY A 217 4.64 -3.15 -8.50
N LEU A 218 4.99 -3.62 -7.30
CA LEU A 218 4.97 -5.05 -6.98
C LEU A 218 3.52 -5.55 -6.88
N PRO A 219 3.27 -6.84 -7.15
CA PRO A 219 1.98 -7.47 -6.91
C PRO A 219 1.53 -7.21 -5.48
N SER A 220 0.49 -6.39 -5.32
CA SER A 220 0.08 -5.91 -4.02
C SER A 220 -1.43 -5.67 -3.95
N LYS A 221 -1.93 -5.49 -2.73
CA LYS A 221 -3.32 -5.17 -2.43
C LYS A 221 -3.36 -4.27 -1.21
N ILE A 222 -4.08 -3.15 -1.34
CA ILE A 222 -4.43 -2.32 -0.19
C ILE A 222 -5.70 -2.89 0.44
N THR A 223 -5.61 -3.29 1.71
CA THR A 223 -6.71 -3.91 2.45
C THR A 223 -7.82 -2.90 2.79
N SER A 224 -8.94 -3.39 3.32
CA SER A 224 -10.05 -2.52 3.75
C SER A 224 -9.65 -1.57 4.88
N ASP A 225 -8.70 -1.97 5.74
CA ASP A 225 -8.14 -1.15 6.81
C ASP A 225 -6.95 -0.28 6.35
N GLY A 226 -6.62 -0.28 5.06
CA GLY A 226 -5.62 0.63 4.47
C GLY A 226 -4.17 0.20 4.67
N LYS A 227 -3.88 -1.11 4.74
CA LYS A 227 -2.51 -1.64 4.76
C LYS A 227 -2.14 -2.16 3.39
N VAL A 228 -0.90 -1.93 2.96
CA VAL A 228 -0.38 -2.57 1.75
C VAL A 228 0.09 -3.98 2.08
N MET A 229 -0.43 -4.97 1.35
CA MET A 229 -0.02 -6.37 1.43
C MET A 229 0.56 -6.77 0.09
N LEU A 230 1.73 -7.40 0.07
CA LEU A 230 2.26 -8.02 -1.15
C LEU A 230 1.51 -9.32 -1.43
N ARG A 231 1.41 -9.70 -2.71
CA ARG A 231 0.82 -10.97 -3.13
C ARG A 231 1.96 -11.93 -3.43
N SER A 232 1.97 -13.10 -2.78
CA SER A 232 2.96 -14.13 -3.08
C SER A 232 2.89 -14.55 -4.56
N PRO A 233 3.95 -15.15 -5.10
CA PRO A 233 3.83 -15.89 -6.35
C PRO A 233 2.69 -16.90 -6.27
N LYS A 234 2.09 -17.17 -7.44
CA LYS A 234 1.08 -18.23 -7.57
C LYS A 234 1.74 -19.57 -7.29
N HIS A 235 1.16 -20.35 -6.41
CA HIS A 235 1.63 -21.70 -6.10
C HIS A 235 0.49 -22.70 -6.18
N VAL A 236 0.83 -23.91 -6.62
CA VAL A 236 -0.13 -24.99 -6.84
C VAL A 236 -0.39 -25.72 -5.53
N CYS A 237 -1.65 -26.10 -5.29
CA CYS A 237 -1.98 -26.98 -4.17
C CYS A 237 -1.32 -28.37 -4.37
N PRO A 238 -0.44 -28.82 -3.46
CA PRO A 238 0.25 -30.09 -3.60
C PRO A 238 -0.70 -31.28 -3.54
N THR A 239 -1.71 -31.24 -2.67
CA THR A 239 -2.67 -32.33 -2.46
C THR A 239 -3.56 -32.57 -3.68
N ILE A 240 -4.13 -31.52 -4.28
CA ILE A 240 -4.97 -31.64 -5.49
C ILE A 240 -4.13 -32.06 -6.70
N LYS A 241 -2.90 -31.54 -6.84
CA LYS A 241 -1.99 -31.96 -7.91
C LYS A 241 -1.66 -33.44 -7.81
N ALA A 242 -1.39 -33.95 -6.61
CA ALA A 242 -1.08 -35.36 -6.39
C ALA A 242 -2.28 -36.29 -6.60
N ASN A 243 -3.47 -35.92 -6.11
CA ASN A 243 -4.64 -36.81 -6.10
C ASN A 243 -5.45 -36.76 -7.40
N GLU A 244 -5.53 -35.60 -8.04
CA GLU A 244 -6.42 -35.37 -9.19
C GLU A 244 -5.67 -35.01 -10.48
N ASN A 245 -4.35 -34.82 -10.42
CA ASN A 245 -3.53 -34.32 -11.53
C ASN A 245 -4.07 -33.01 -12.13
N LYS A 246 -4.62 -32.14 -11.27
CA LYS A 246 -5.13 -30.81 -11.62
C LYS A 246 -4.28 -29.73 -10.96
N GLU A 247 -4.04 -28.64 -11.69
CA GLU A 247 -3.32 -27.48 -11.17
C GLU A 247 -4.31 -26.39 -10.75
N VAL A 248 -4.57 -26.34 -9.44
CA VAL A 248 -5.29 -25.23 -8.82
C VAL A 248 -4.30 -24.36 -8.06
N THR A 249 -4.33 -23.06 -8.29
CA THR A 249 -3.36 -22.10 -7.73
C THR A 249 -3.98 -21.21 -6.68
N THR A 250 -3.14 -20.73 -5.76
CA THR A 250 -3.48 -19.75 -4.72
C THR A 250 -2.40 -18.67 -4.68
N GLU A 251 -2.77 -17.47 -4.24
CA GLU A 251 -1.86 -16.38 -3.89
C GLU A 251 -2.12 -16.00 -2.43
N LEU A 252 -1.07 -15.75 -1.66
CA LEU A 252 -1.17 -15.35 -0.26
C LEU A 252 -0.96 -13.84 -0.14
N LEU A 253 -1.63 -13.21 0.83
CA LEU A 253 -1.35 -11.83 1.22
C LEU A 253 -0.26 -11.82 2.30
N LEU A 254 0.90 -11.25 1.96
CA LEU A 254 2.04 -11.10 2.84
C LEU A 254 2.15 -9.66 3.36
N PRO A 255 2.20 -9.44 4.68
CA PRO A 255 2.54 -8.13 5.21
C PRO A 255 4.03 -7.87 4.98
N PHE A 256 4.36 -6.90 4.12
CA PHE A 256 5.73 -6.42 4.01
C PHE A 256 5.99 -5.46 5.17
N ARG A 257 6.41 -6.02 6.30
CA ARG A 257 6.63 -5.28 7.55
C ARG A 257 7.88 -4.41 7.43
N ASP A 258 7.69 -3.14 7.08
CA ASP A 258 8.76 -2.16 6.88
C ASP A 258 9.72 -2.11 8.07
N TYR A 259 9.17 -2.25 9.29
CA TYR A 259 9.95 -2.37 10.52
C TYR A 259 11.06 -3.43 10.35
N TYR A 260 10.74 -4.66 9.98
CA TYR A 260 11.75 -5.72 9.86
C TYR A 260 12.68 -5.57 8.64
N ARG A 261 12.41 -4.63 7.74
CA ARG A 261 13.13 -4.45 6.47
C ARG A 261 13.99 -3.19 6.43
N ILE A 262 13.84 -2.31 7.42
CA ILE A 262 14.65 -1.10 7.61
C ILE A 262 15.79 -1.40 8.61
N PRO A 263 17.06 -1.13 8.23
CA PRO A 263 18.23 -1.47 9.03
C PRO A 263 18.29 -0.65 10.32
N ARG A 264 18.51 -1.34 11.44
CA ARG A 264 18.56 -0.79 12.79
C ARG A 264 19.57 -1.55 13.63
N VAL A 265 20.17 -0.86 14.60
CA VAL A 265 21.23 -1.38 15.49
C VAL A 265 20.72 -1.49 16.91
#